data_AF-A0A5A7S2V6-F1
#
_entry.id   AF-A0A5A7S2V6-F1
#
_cell.length_a   1.000
_cell.length_b   1.000
_cell.length_c   1.000
_cell.angle_alpha   90.00
_cell.angle_beta   90.00
_cell.angle_gamma   90.00
#
_symmetry.space_group_name_H-M   'P 1'
#
loop_
_entity.id
_entity.type
_entity.pdbx_description
1 polymer ?
#
loop_
_entity_poly.entity_id
_entity_poly.type
_entity_poly.pdbx_seq_one_letter_code
_entity_poly.pdbx_strand_id
1 'polypeptide(L)'
;MCEDIEVGMLYWRVFKKYENNEYLFKKKMKEKLVKWMEEKRDLYFMMGTHYRWGSWLIISILYPPKRKAERLEKFFSETGCREG
;
A
#
# COMPACT_ATOMS: atom_id res chain seq x y z
N MET A 1 -13.06 -4.37 -10.66
CA MET A 1 -12.86 -4.28 -9.20
C MET A 1 -11.65 -5.16 -8.90
N CYS A 2 -10.51 -4.55 -8.60
CA CYS A 2 -9.32 -5.31 -8.21
C CYS A 2 -9.49 -5.62 -6.73
N GLU A 3 -9.98 -6.81 -6.42
CA GLU A 3 -10.17 -7.27 -5.05
C GLU A 3 -8.82 -7.73 -4.52
N ASP A 4 -8.26 -7.00 -3.56
CA ASP A 4 -7.03 -7.42 -2.87
C ASP A 4 -7.28 -8.73 -2.11
N ILE A 5 -6.81 -9.84 -2.68
CA ILE A 5 -6.91 -11.19 -2.09
C ILE A 5 -6.30 -11.21 -0.67
N GLU A 6 -5.27 -10.39 -0.42
CA GLU A 6 -4.67 -10.23 0.91
C GLU A 6 -5.66 -9.68 1.94
N VAL A 7 -6.49 -8.69 1.56
CA VAL A 7 -7.53 -8.11 2.43
C VAL A 7 -8.62 -9.14 2.68
N GLY A 8 -8.99 -9.90 1.65
CA GLY A 8 -9.90 -11.05 1.78
C GLY A 8 -9.37 -12.06 2.80
N MET A 9 -8.13 -12.52 2.66
CA MET A 9 -7.51 -13.46 3.61
C MET A 9 -7.45 -12.90 5.04
N LEU A 10 -7.15 -11.61 5.20
CA LEU A 10 -7.18 -10.95 6.52
C LEU A 10 -8.58 -10.96 7.12
N TYR A 11 -9.60 -10.63 6.31
CA TYR A 11 -11.01 -10.67 6.70
C TYR A 11 -11.37 -12.05 7.27
N TRP A 12 -11.14 -13.12 6.51
CA TRP A 12 -11.47 -14.48 6.94
C TRP A 12 -10.76 -14.88 8.25
N ARG A 13 -9.47 -14.51 8.41
CA ARG A 13 -8.74 -14.80 9.66
C ARG A 13 -9.28 -14.05 10.87
N VAL A 14 -9.63 -12.77 10.71
CA VAL A 14 -10.16 -11.97 11.82
C VAL A 14 -11.60 -12.37 12.10
N PHE A 15 -12.39 -12.69 11.08
CA PHE A 15 -13.77 -13.14 11.19
C PHE A 15 -13.84 -14.45 11.99
N LYS A 16 -13.06 -15.47 11.62
CA LYS A 16 -12.98 -16.73 12.38
C LYS A 16 -12.58 -16.55 13.85
N LYS A 17 -11.87 -15.47 14.19
CA LYS A 17 -11.39 -15.21 15.55
C LYS A 17 -12.38 -14.39 16.40
N TYR A 18 -13.24 -13.58 15.76
CA TYR A 18 -14.09 -12.59 16.43
C TYR A 18 -15.54 -12.61 15.93
N GLU A 19 -16.01 -13.73 15.38
CA GLU A 19 -17.34 -13.92 14.80
C GLU A 19 -18.49 -13.46 15.71
N ASN A 20 -18.36 -13.67 17.02
CA ASN A 20 -19.37 -13.30 18.02
C ASN A 20 -19.28 -11.84 18.51
N ASN A 21 -18.35 -11.03 18.01
CA ASN A 21 -18.19 -9.63 18.44
C ASN A 21 -17.80 -8.71 17.28
N GLU A 22 -18.83 -8.18 16.62
CA GLU A 22 -18.71 -7.31 15.45
C GLU A 22 -17.88 -6.03 15.72
N TYR A 23 -18.03 -5.44 16.90
CA TYR A 23 -17.27 -4.25 17.29
C TYR A 23 -15.76 -4.55 17.34
N LEU A 24 -15.38 -5.66 17.99
CA LEU A 24 -13.99 -6.08 18.10
C LEU A 24 -13.41 -6.48 16.74
N PHE A 25 -14.22 -7.14 15.90
CA PHE A 25 -13.88 -7.48 14.53
C PHE A 25 -13.53 -6.23 13.71
N LYS A 26 -14.42 -5.23 13.67
CA LYS A 26 -14.20 -3.97 12.94
C LYS A 26 -12.97 -3.22 13.44
N LYS A 27 -12.80 -3.15 14.77
CA LYS A 27 -11.62 -2.51 15.38
C LYS A 27 -10.32 -3.20 14.98
N LYS A 28 -10.27 -4.54 15.07
CA LYS A 28 -9.08 -5.32 14.73
C LYS A 28 -8.77 -5.33 13.25
N MET A 29 -9.79 -5.33 12.39
CA MET A 29 -9.61 -5.17 10.94
C MET A 29 -8.98 -3.81 10.63
N LYS A 30 -9.53 -2.72 11.18
CA LYS A 30 -8.99 -1.37 10.96
C LYS A 30 -7.56 -1.24 11.47
N GLU A 31 -7.27 -1.74 12.68
CA GLU A 31 -5.91 -1.77 13.24
C GLU A 31 -4.96 -2.57 12.35
N LYS A 32 -5.31 -3.79 11.92
CA LYS A 32 -4.39 -4.63 11.15
C LYS A 32 -4.23 -4.19 9.71
N LEU A 33 -5.24 -3.59 9.11
CA LEU A 33 -5.19 -3.20 7.72
C LEU A 33 -4.59 -1.78 7.59
N VAL A 34 -5.24 -0.79 8.20
CA VAL A 34 -4.88 0.62 8.03
C VAL A 34 -3.54 0.93 8.70
N LYS A 35 -3.39 0.57 9.98
CA LYS A 35 -2.15 0.86 10.71
C LYS A 35 -0.95 0.13 10.10
N TRP A 36 -1.13 -1.10 9.64
CA TRP A 36 -0.05 -1.85 8.99
C TRP A 36 0.35 -1.22 7.65
N MET A 37 -0.62 -0.84 6.82
CA MET A 37 -0.33 -0.16 5.56
C MET A 37 0.39 1.17 5.81
N GLU A 38 -0.10 1.99 6.75
CA GLU A 38 0.48 3.28 7.09
C GLU A 38 1.88 3.17 7.71
N GLU A 39 2.12 2.23 8.63
CA GLU A 39 3.39 2.12 9.35
C GLU A 39 4.46 1.32 8.60
N LYS A 40 4.08 0.37 7.74
CA LYS A 40 5.00 -0.60 7.15
C LYS A 40 5.14 -0.53 5.64
N ARG A 41 4.23 0.14 4.93
CA ARG A 41 4.22 0.19 3.47
C ARG A 41 4.24 1.63 2.96
N ASP A 42 4.82 1.84 1.80
CA ASP A 42 4.72 3.10 1.07
C ASP A 42 3.68 2.91 -0.04
N LEU A 43 2.58 3.69 0.01
CA LEU A 43 1.52 3.60 -0.99
C LEU A 43 1.84 4.47 -2.20
N TYR A 44 1.96 3.85 -3.37
CA TYR A 44 2.13 4.50 -4.65
C TYR A 44 0.91 4.25 -5.52
N PHE A 45 0.27 5.33 -5.97
CA PHE A 45 -0.79 5.29 -6.97
C PHE A 45 -0.17 5.55 -8.33
N MET A 46 -0.17 4.56 -9.22
CA MET A 46 0.20 4.78 -10.61
C MET A 46 -1.01 5.34 -11.34
N MET A 47 -0.97 6.64 -11.57
CA MET A 47 -1.94 7.37 -12.36
C MET A 47 -1.55 7.27 -13.84
N GLY A 48 -2.50 7.03 -14.72
CA GLY A 48 -2.33 7.26 -16.14
C GLY A 48 -3.48 8.09 -16.69
N THR A 49 -3.27 8.62 -17.88
CA THR A 49 -4.25 9.47 -18.56
C THR A 49 -4.99 8.64 -19.60
N HIS A 50 -6.33 8.67 -19.55
CA HIS A 50 -7.10 8.11 -20.65
C HIS A 50 -7.04 9.08 -21.84
N TYR A 51 -6.29 8.70 -22.88
CA TYR A 51 -6.01 9.51 -24.09
C TYR A 51 -7.26 10.07 -24.79
N ARG A 52 -8.43 9.43 -24.61
CA ARG A 52 -9.65 9.76 -25.35
C ARG A 52 -10.53 10.83 -24.67
N TRP A 53 -10.37 11.07 -23.36
CA TRP A 53 -11.24 11.99 -22.59
C TRP A 53 -10.51 12.92 -21.61
N GLY A 54 -9.17 12.90 -21.57
CA GLY A 54 -8.39 13.78 -20.68
C GLY A 54 -8.62 13.51 -19.19
N SER A 55 -9.24 12.38 -18.84
CA SER A 55 -9.49 11.98 -17.47
C SER A 55 -8.30 11.21 -16.90
N TRP A 56 -8.01 11.47 -15.63
CA TRP A 56 -7.02 10.75 -14.85
C TRP A 56 -7.62 9.43 -14.37
N LEU A 57 -6.96 8.33 -14.67
CA LEU A 57 -7.33 6.98 -14.25
C LEU A 57 -6.23 6.42 -13.35
N ILE A 58 -6.60 5.95 -12.16
CA ILE A 58 -5.69 5.17 -11.33
C ILE A 58 -5.57 3.79 -11.98
N ILE A 59 -4.40 3.47 -12.53
CA ILE A 59 -4.14 2.22 -13.25
C ILE A 59 -3.74 1.12 -12.27
N SER A 60 -2.93 1.45 -11.26
CA SER A 60 -2.50 0.48 -10.25
C SER A 60 -2.17 1.12 -8.90
N ILE A 61 -2.20 0.29 -7.87
CA ILE A 61 -1.81 0.62 -6.50
C ILE A 61 -0.65 -0.31 -6.13
N LEU A 62 0.49 0.26 -5.77
CA LEU A 62 1.69 -0.45 -5.35
C LEU A 62 2.00 -0.12 -3.89
N TYR A 63 2.19 -1.14 -3.05
CA TYR A 63 2.49 -0.98 -1.63
C TYR A 63 3.77 -1.74 -1.20
N PRO A 64 4.96 -1.39 -1.74
CA PRO A 64 6.22 -1.99 -1.31
C PRO A 64 6.47 -1.77 0.20
N PRO A 65 7.27 -2.66 0.85
CA PRO A 65 7.71 -2.44 2.22
C PRO A 65 8.48 -1.12 2.33
N LYS A 66 8.21 -0.35 3.39
CA LYS A 66 8.95 0.86 3.74
C LYS A 66 10.44 0.56 3.76
N ARG A 67 11.16 1.09 2.76
CA ARG A 67 12.62 1.00 2.74
C ARG A 67 13.14 2.04 3.73
N LYS A 68 14.07 1.67 4.61
CA LYS A 68 14.80 2.66 5.40
C LYS A 68 15.43 3.65 4.42
N ALA A 69 15.15 4.95 4.61
CA ALA A 69 15.60 6.03 3.74
C ALA A 69 17.12 6.03 3.45
N GLU A 70 17.91 5.38 4.32
CA GLU A 70 19.36 5.20 4.18
C GLU A 70 19.83 4.68 2.80
N ARG A 71 19.02 3.90 2.07
CA ARG A 71 19.46 3.34 0.78
C ARG A 71 19.27 4.30 -0.39
N LEU A 72 18.30 5.21 -0.33
CA LEU A 72 18.02 6.14 -1.44
C LEU A 72 19.02 7.30 -1.45
N GLU A 73 19.37 7.86 -0.29
CA GLU A 73 20.40 8.92 -0.22
C GLU A 73 21.77 8.42 -0.71
N LYS A 74 22.15 7.19 -0.34
CA LYS A 74 23.39 6.57 -0.86
C LYS A 74 23.36 6.39 -2.38
N PHE A 75 22.22 5.96 -2.93
CA PHE A 75 22.07 5.78 -4.37
C PHE A 75 22.21 7.10 -5.15
N PHE A 76 21.64 8.21 -4.64
CA PHE A 76 21.81 9.53 -5.27
C PHE A 76 23.19 10.14 -5.02
N SER A 77 23.86 9.84 -3.89
CA SER A 77 25.25 10.26 -3.66
C SER A 77 26.26 9.51 -4.53
N GLU A 78 25.98 8.25 -4.89
CA GLU A 78 26.85 7.41 -5.71
C GLU A 78 26.64 7.65 -7.23
N THR A 79 25.48 8.15 -7.63
CA THR A 79 25.15 8.45 -9.04
C THR A 79 25.17 9.94 -9.38
N GLY A 80 25.61 10.79 -8.43
CA GLY A 80 25.90 12.19 -8.69
C GLY A 80 26.96 12.33 -9.78
N CYS A 81 26.54 12.83 -10.94
CA CYS A 81 27.31 13.07 -12.14
C CYS A 81 28.74 13.56 -11.85
N ARG A 82 29.75 12.80 -12.33
CA ARG A 82 30.98 13.42 -12.83
C ARG A 82 30.61 14.14 -14.12
N GLU A 83 30.21 15.40 -14.00
CA GLU A 83 30.30 16.33 -15.13
C GLU A 83 31.80 16.50 -15.44
N GLY A 84 32.20 16.07 -16.63
CA GLY A 84 33.51 16.28 -17.23
C GLY A 84 33.33 16.91 -18.59
#